data_AF-A0A2R7NZ86-F1
#
_entry.id   AF-A0A2R7NZ86-F1
#
_cell.length_a   1.000
_cell.length_b   1.000
_cell.length_c   1.000
_cell.angle_alpha   90.00
_cell.angle_beta   90.00
_cell.angle_gamma   90.00
#
_symmetry.space_group_name_H-M   'P 1'
#
loop_
_entity.id
_entity.type
_entity.pdbx_description
1 polymer ?
#
loop_
_entity_poly.entity_id
_entity_poly.type
_entity_poly.pdbx_seq_one_letter_code
_entity_poly.pdbx_strand_id
1 'polypeptide(L)'
;MNTDPRTLIDDLLAYALRFAESNDEPATGDCWAVIERARHYLRESANQDQSRETAPSVPASGAVPGIPSLEALCAGGLTIGECIRAFAVPGDDPYVSAARATIDADDDTEIDDHTTTSVGDGGAWVLAWLWISDAQAGVLSHSAMLEEVLLHARKALACAHGLDVETARLRENQADWLEDLLSNYADEVDDIASARPESEPGAILWVDGEGRDVLFAPSDALLHLLALARQAGLRDRAAEPCERFCAQHGSTLDAVLVVVQIG
;
A
#
# COMPACT_ATOMS: atom_id res chain seq x y z
N MET A 1 -19.89 -22.06 -19.93
CA MET A 1 -21.27 -21.72 -20.31
C MET A 1 -21.20 -20.39 -21.04
N ASN A 2 -21.67 -20.32 -22.29
CA ASN A 2 -21.62 -19.10 -23.09
C ASN A 2 -22.86 -18.29 -22.70
N THR A 3 -22.73 -17.39 -21.72
CA THR A 3 -23.85 -16.55 -21.28
C THR A 3 -24.10 -15.51 -22.37
N ASP A 4 -25.30 -15.53 -22.94
CA ASP A 4 -25.72 -14.56 -23.96
C ASP A 4 -25.50 -13.14 -23.40
N PRO A 5 -24.72 -12.27 -24.08
CA PRO A 5 -24.49 -10.89 -23.65
C PRO A 5 -25.78 -10.13 -23.35
N ARG A 6 -26.88 -10.51 -23.99
CA ARG A 6 -28.20 -9.96 -23.73
C ARG A 6 -28.69 -10.27 -22.32
N THR A 7 -28.52 -11.52 -21.88
CA THR A 7 -28.87 -11.97 -20.52
C THR A 7 -28.03 -11.26 -19.47
N LEU A 8 -26.73 -11.07 -19.73
CA LEU A 8 -25.85 -10.33 -18.82
C LEU A 8 -26.25 -8.84 -18.68
N ILE A 9 -26.62 -8.19 -19.79
CA ILE A 9 -27.07 -6.80 -19.78
C ILE A 9 -28.44 -6.67 -19.10
N ASP A 10 -29.34 -7.64 -19.31
CA ASP A 10 -30.64 -7.69 -18.61
C ASP A 10 -30.47 -7.85 -17.10
N ASP A 11 -29.55 -8.72 -16.65
CA ASP A 11 -29.26 -8.94 -15.23
C ASP A 11 -28.64 -7.69 -14.57
N LEU A 12 -27.71 -7.03 -15.25
CA LEU A 12 -27.09 -5.79 -14.79
C LEU A 12 -28.08 -4.61 -14.76
N LEU A 13 -29.01 -4.55 -15.73
CA LEU A 13 -30.07 -3.55 -15.74
C LEU A 13 -31.05 -3.77 -14.59
N ALA A 14 -31.40 -5.03 -14.30
CA ALA A 14 -32.25 -5.39 -13.16
C ALA A 14 -31.58 -5.07 -11.81
N TYR A 15 -30.25 -5.18 -11.72
CA TYR A 15 -29.50 -4.72 -10.56
C TYR A 15 -29.49 -3.19 -10.44
N ALA A 16 -29.17 -2.48 -11.53
CA ALA A 16 -29.10 -1.01 -11.54
C ALA A 16 -30.45 -0.34 -11.21
N LEU A 17 -31.56 -0.90 -11.68
CA LEU A 17 -32.91 -0.41 -11.34
C LEU A 17 -33.21 -0.58 -9.84
N ARG A 18 -32.89 -1.75 -9.26
CA ARG A 18 -33.07 -1.99 -7.83
C ARG A 18 -32.19 -1.06 -6.98
N PHE A 19 -30.96 -0.80 -7.44
CA PHE A 19 -30.06 0.14 -6.79
C PHE A 19 -30.61 1.58 -6.82
N ALA A 20 -31.08 2.06 -7.98
CA ALA A 20 -31.62 3.41 -8.12
C ALA A 20 -32.89 3.63 -7.27
N GLU A 21 -33.79 2.64 -7.21
CA GLU A 21 -35.00 2.69 -6.38
C GLU A 21 -34.70 2.63 -4.88
N SER A 22 -33.71 1.83 -4.48
CA SER A 22 -33.35 1.67 -3.06
C SER A 22 -32.62 2.88 -2.47
N ASN A 23 -32.01 3.72 -3.32
CA ASN A 23 -31.20 4.87 -2.91
C ASN A 23 -31.86 6.23 -3.26
N ASP A 24 -33.13 6.22 -3.70
CA ASP A 24 -33.90 7.42 -4.08
C ASP A 24 -33.14 8.34 -5.06
N GLU A 25 -32.43 7.71 -6.00
CA GLU A 25 -31.55 8.41 -6.94
C GLU A 25 -32.35 9.39 -7.81
N PRO A 26 -31.93 10.67 -7.91
CA PRO A 26 -32.67 11.67 -8.66
C PRO A 26 -32.76 11.27 -10.13
N ALA A 27 -33.95 11.39 -10.73
CA ALA A 27 -34.23 10.95 -12.11
C ALA A 27 -33.34 11.60 -13.20
N THR A 28 -32.61 12.67 -12.86
CA THR A 28 -31.63 13.35 -13.73
C THR A 28 -30.17 13.04 -13.37
N GLY A 29 -29.92 12.11 -12.45
CA GLY A 29 -28.59 11.69 -12.01
C GLY A 29 -27.93 10.70 -12.97
N ASP A 30 -26.62 10.53 -12.80
CA ASP A 30 -25.79 9.70 -13.68
C ASP A 30 -26.25 8.23 -13.72
N CYS A 31 -26.83 7.72 -12.63
CA CYS A 31 -27.41 6.37 -12.55
C CYS A 31 -28.52 6.15 -13.60
N TRP A 32 -29.47 7.09 -13.69
CA TRP A 32 -30.59 7.00 -14.63
C TRP A 32 -30.16 7.21 -16.10
N ALA A 33 -29.13 8.03 -16.32
CA ALA A 33 -28.53 8.20 -17.65
C ALA A 33 -27.91 6.88 -18.17
N VAL A 34 -27.24 6.12 -17.28
CA VAL A 34 -26.68 4.81 -17.60
C VAL A 34 -27.78 3.77 -17.84
N ILE A 35 -28.85 3.77 -17.03
CA ILE A 35 -30.03 2.90 -17.21
C ILE A 35 -30.70 3.15 -18.58
N GLU A 36 -30.93 4.40 -18.98
CA GLU A 36 -31.55 4.70 -20.28
C GLU A 36 -30.63 4.35 -21.45
N ARG A 37 -29.32 4.50 -21.31
CA ARG A 37 -28.34 4.07 -22.32
C ARG A 37 -28.35 2.55 -22.51
N ALA A 38 -28.44 1.78 -21.43
CA ALA A 38 -28.57 0.32 -21.48
C ALA A 38 -29.90 -0.12 -22.12
N ARG A 39 -31.02 0.54 -21.79
CA ARG A 39 -32.33 0.31 -22.43
C ARG A 39 -32.30 0.61 -23.92
N HIS A 40 -31.64 1.70 -24.32
CA HIS A 40 -31.47 2.06 -25.73
C HIS A 40 -30.72 0.97 -26.50
N TYR A 41 -29.60 0.48 -25.93
CA TYR A 41 -28.79 -0.58 -26.52
C TYR A 41 -29.59 -1.88 -26.72
N LEU A 42 -30.41 -2.28 -25.74
CA LEU A 42 -31.27 -3.47 -25.85
C LEU A 42 -32.37 -3.34 -26.92
N ARG A 43 -32.92 -2.12 -27.11
CA ARG A 43 -33.90 -1.82 -28.17
C ARG A 43 -33.25 -1.83 -29.56
N GLU A 44 -32.08 -1.21 -29.69
CA GLU A 44 -31.33 -1.22 -30.96
C GLU A 44 -30.86 -2.62 -31.34
N SER A 45 -30.42 -3.42 -30.37
CA SER A 45 -30.01 -4.81 -30.59
C SER A 45 -31.19 -5.68 -31.04
N ALA A 46 -32.39 -5.45 -30.49
CA ALA A 46 -33.61 -6.14 -30.96
C ALA A 46 -34.00 -5.77 -32.40
N ASN A 47 -33.80 -4.49 -32.80
CA ASN A 47 -34.07 -4.04 -34.16
C ASN A 47 -33.01 -4.53 -35.17
N GLN A 48 -31.76 -4.71 -34.73
CA GLN A 48 -30.67 -5.24 -35.55
C GLN A 48 -30.80 -6.75 -35.80
N ASP A 49 -31.28 -7.53 -34.83
CA ASP A 49 -31.57 -8.95 -35.02
C ASP A 49 -32.73 -9.16 -36.02
N GLN A 50 -33.75 -8.31 -35.99
CA GLN A 50 -34.83 -8.31 -37.01
C GLN A 50 -34.34 -7.94 -38.42
N SER A 51 -33.33 -7.07 -38.52
CA SER A 51 -32.77 -6.64 -39.80
C SER A 51 -31.74 -7.64 -40.36
N ARG A 52 -31.16 -8.50 -39.50
CA ARG A 52 -30.19 -9.54 -39.88
C ARG A 52 -30.81 -10.80 -40.46
N GLU A 53 -32.10 -11.05 -40.26
CA GLU A 53 -32.81 -12.17 -40.89
C GLU A 53 -32.99 -12.01 -42.42
N THR A 54 -32.71 -10.84 -43.00
CA THR A 54 -33.04 -10.55 -44.42
C THR A 54 -31.88 -10.20 -45.36
N ALA A 55 -30.60 -10.26 -44.95
CA ALA A 55 -29.48 -9.95 -45.84
C ALA A 55 -28.32 -10.96 -45.79
N PRO A 56 -27.71 -11.34 -46.93
CA PRO A 56 -26.65 -12.34 -46.98
C PRO A 56 -25.29 -11.80 -46.54
N SER A 57 -24.51 -12.72 -45.98
CA SER A 57 -23.32 -12.56 -45.17
C SER A 57 -22.06 -12.05 -45.89
N VAL A 58 -21.41 -11.06 -45.28
CA VAL A 58 -20.01 -10.63 -45.50
C VAL A 58 -19.30 -10.70 -44.14
N PRO A 59 -18.02 -11.12 -44.02
CA PRO A 59 -17.47 -11.53 -42.74
C PRO A 59 -17.23 -10.33 -41.82
N ALA A 60 -17.72 -10.46 -40.58
CA ALA A 60 -17.57 -9.47 -39.53
C ALA A 60 -16.14 -9.49 -38.98
N SER A 61 -15.35 -8.47 -39.36
CA SER A 61 -14.25 -7.99 -38.53
C SER A 61 -14.84 -7.21 -37.37
N GLY A 62 -15.09 -7.88 -36.25
CA GLY A 62 -15.58 -7.26 -35.01
C GLY A 62 -14.92 -7.93 -33.82
N ALA A 63 -13.73 -7.47 -33.46
CA ALA A 63 -13.11 -7.85 -32.21
C ALA A 63 -13.97 -7.28 -31.06
N VAL A 64 -14.60 -8.17 -30.30
CA VAL A 64 -15.19 -7.84 -28.99
C VAL A 64 -14.05 -7.28 -28.13
N PRO A 65 -14.19 -6.10 -27.48
CA PRO A 65 -13.18 -5.64 -26.56
C PRO A 65 -12.97 -6.73 -25.49
N GLY A 66 -11.74 -7.27 -25.46
CA GLY A 66 -11.41 -8.40 -24.58
C GLY A 66 -11.71 -8.04 -23.12
N ILE A 67 -12.19 -9.02 -22.35
CA ILE A 67 -12.30 -8.89 -20.90
C ILE A 67 -10.91 -8.44 -20.40
N PRO A 68 -10.80 -7.29 -19.71
CA PRO A 68 -9.52 -6.82 -19.21
C PRO A 68 -8.89 -7.89 -18.32
N SER A 69 -7.59 -8.10 -18.45
CA SER A 69 -6.88 -9.03 -17.57
C SER A 69 -6.98 -8.53 -16.12
N LEU A 70 -6.83 -9.45 -15.16
CA LEU A 70 -6.76 -9.08 -13.75
C LEU A 70 -5.65 -8.04 -13.49
N GLU A 71 -4.51 -8.15 -14.18
CA GLU A 71 -3.45 -7.14 -14.14
C GLU A 71 -3.93 -5.75 -14.58
N ALA A 72 -4.70 -5.67 -15.67
CA ALA A 72 -5.26 -4.40 -16.14
C ALA A 72 -6.28 -3.81 -15.16
N LEU A 73 -7.06 -4.66 -14.48
CA LEU A 73 -8.00 -4.23 -13.45
C LEU A 73 -7.27 -3.75 -12.18
N CYS A 74 -6.23 -4.45 -11.74
CA CYS A 74 -5.39 -4.03 -10.61
C CYS A 74 -4.66 -2.71 -10.91
N ALA A 75 -4.12 -2.55 -12.12
CA ALA A 75 -3.54 -1.29 -12.56
C ALA A 75 -4.57 -0.14 -12.62
N GLY A 76 -5.85 -0.47 -12.83
CA GLY A 76 -6.98 0.44 -12.76
C GLY A 76 -7.49 0.73 -11.34
N GLY A 77 -6.86 0.18 -10.30
CA GLY A 77 -7.19 0.43 -8.90
C GLY A 77 -8.00 -0.68 -8.21
N LEU A 78 -8.28 -1.81 -8.87
CA LEU A 78 -8.95 -2.94 -8.22
C LEU A 78 -8.10 -3.49 -7.07
N THR A 79 -8.65 -3.47 -5.87
CA THR A 79 -8.02 -3.96 -4.64
C THR A 79 -8.49 -5.37 -4.27
N ILE A 80 -7.68 -6.08 -3.47
CA ILE A 80 -8.09 -7.38 -2.93
C ILE A 80 -9.36 -7.26 -2.06
N GLY A 81 -9.50 -6.17 -1.30
CA GLY A 81 -10.69 -5.94 -0.47
C GLY A 81 -11.97 -5.77 -1.29
N GLU A 82 -11.90 -5.16 -2.48
CA GLU A 82 -13.04 -5.09 -3.39
C GLU A 82 -13.40 -6.46 -3.97
N CYS A 83 -12.40 -7.29 -4.30
CA CYS A 83 -12.63 -8.67 -4.71
C CYS A 83 -13.29 -9.48 -3.59
N ILE A 84 -12.79 -9.40 -2.36
CA ILE A 84 -13.35 -10.11 -1.20
C ILE A 84 -14.81 -9.70 -0.99
N ARG A 85 -15.12 -8.39 -0.98
CA ARG A 85 -16.49 -7.90 -0.85
C ARG A 85 -17.42 -8.40 -1.96
N ALA A 86 -16.93 -8.46 -3.20
CA ALA A 86 -17.72 -8.97 -4.32
C ALA A 86 -18.06 -10.47 -4.21
N PHE A 87 -17.20 -11.25 -3.56
CA PHE A 87 -17.39 -12.68 -3.32
C PHE A 87 -17.80 -13.02 -1.88
N ALA A 88 -18.17 -12.01 -1.10
CA ALA A 88 -18.50 -12.20 0.30
C ALA A 88 -19.78 -13.04 0.44
N VAL A 89 -19.76 -14.00 1.36
CA VAL A 89 -20.96 -14.75 1.73
C VAL A 89 -21.80 -13.94 2.72
N PRO A 90 -23.10 -14.26 2.89
CA PRO A 90 -23.93 -13.64 3.92
C PRO A 90 -23.30 -13.77 5.31
N GLY A 91 -23.50 -12.76 6.16
CA GLY A 91 -22.92 -12.74 7.51
C GLY A 91 -23.43 -13.84 8.44
N ASP A 92 -24.54 -14.48 8.11
CA ASP A 92 -25.12 -15.63 8.81
C ASP A 92 -24.74 -16.98 8.17
N ASP A 93 -23.75 -17.01 7.28
CA ASP A 93 -23.22 -18.27 6.73
C ASP A 93 -22.76 -19.21 7.86
N PRO A 94 -23.20 -20.48 7.86
CA PRO A 94 -22.94 -21.40 8.96
C PRO A 94 -21.45 -21.77 9.09
N TYR A 95 -20.68 -21.78 8.00
CA TYR A 95 -19.25 -22.06 8.04
C TYR A 95 -18.47 -20.87 8.59
N VAL A 96 -18.82 -19.65 8.20
CA VAL A 96 -18.22 -18.42 8.77
C VAL A 96 -18.52 -18.31 10.25
N SER A 97 -19.77 -18.57 10.65
CA SER A 97 -20.18 -18.54 12.07
C SER A 97 -19.40 -19.56 12.90
N ALA A 98 -19.23 -20.78 12.39
CA ALA A 98 -18.44 -21.82 13.05
C ALA A 98 -16.95 -21.47 13.12
N ALA A 99 -16.39 -20.88 12.06
CA ALA A 99 -14.99 -20.46 12.01
C ALA A 99 -14.71 -19.33 13.01
N ARG A 100 -15.56 -18.29 13.04
CA ARG A 100 -15.45 -17.19 14.02
C ARG A 100 -15.52 -17.69 15.46
N ALA A 101 -16.44 -18.60 15.77
CA ALA A 101 -16.52 -19.22 17.09
C ALA A 101 -15.27 -20.05 17.46
N THR A 102 -14.49 -20.49 16.48
CA THR A 102 -13.26 -21.28 16.70
C THR A 102 -12.05 -20.38 16.94
N ILE A 103 -11.95 -19.25 16.23
CA ILE A 103 -10.79 -18.35 16.30
C ILE A 103 -10.92 -17.24 17.35
N ASP A 104 -12.06 -17.11 18.03
CA ASP A 104 -12.31 -16.08 19.07
C ASP A 104 -11.30 -16.12 20.24
N ALA A 105 -10.46 -17.15 20.32
CA ALA A 105 -9.40 -17.31 21.32
C ALA A 105 -7.97 -17.19 20.75
N ASP A 106 -7.82 -16.92 19.45
CA ASP A 106 -6.54 -16.76 18.76
C ASP A 106 -6.36 -15.29 18.32
N ASP A 107 -5.48 -14.57 19.01
CA ASP A 107 -5.23 -13.16 18.75
C ASP A 107 -4.43 -12.92 17.44
N ASP A 108 -3.83 -13.97 16.86
CA ASP A 108 -3.02 -13.86 15.65
C ASP A 108 -3.84 -14.13 14.37
N THR A 109 -5.07 -14.66 14.47
CA THR A 109 -5.92 -14.99 13.32
C THR A 109 -7.17 -14.11 13.29
N GLU A 110 -7.46 -13.47 12.16
CA GLU A 110 -8.63 -12.61 11.98
C GLU A 110 -9.49 -13.06 10.79
N ILE A 111 -10.81 -12.98 10.90
CA ILE A 111 -11.74 -13.13 9.78
C ILE A 111 -12.42 -11.78 9.55
N ASP A 112 -12.25 -11.21 8.36
CA ASP A 112 -12.91 -9.96 7.96
C ASP A 112 -14.43 -10.00 8.17
N ASP A 113 -15.01 -8.83 8.42
CA ASP A 113 -16.47 -8.63 8.48
C ASP A 113 -17.16 -9.15 7.21
N HIS A 114 -16.55 -8.87 6.06
CA HIS A 114 -16.89 -9.43 4.76
C HIS A 114 -15.86 -10.48 4.38
N THR A 115 -16.22 -11.75 4.48
CA THR A 115 -15.33 -12.87 4.11
C THR A 115 -15.98 -13.75 3.05
N THR A 116 -15.16 -14.55 2.38
CA THR A 116 -15.59 -15.50 1.36
C THR A 116 -15.33 -16.94 1.81
N THR A 117 -16.08 -17.88 1.24
CA THR A 117 -15.91 -19.30 1.52
C THR A 117 -15.69 -20.10 0.23
N SER A 118 -14.96 -21.20 0.37
CA SER A 118 -14.82 -22.21 -0.68
C SER A 118 -15.40 -23.53 -0.16
N VAL A 119 -16.65 -23.80 -0.53
CA VAL A 119 -17.40 -25.00 -0.11
C VAL A 119 -16.91 -26.24 -0.87
N GLY A 120 -16.71 -27.35 -0.16
CA GLY A 120 -16.34 -28.65 -0.71
C GLY A 120 -17.14 -29.79 -0.08
N ASP A 121 -16.73 -31.03 -0.38
CA ASP A 121 -17.43 -32.22 0.10
C ASP A 121 -17.19 -32.43 1.61
N GLY A 122 -18.11 -31.94 2.44
CA GLY A 122 -18.11 -32.12 3.89
C GLY A 122 -17.63 -30.93 4.71
N GLY A 123 -17.40 -29.77 4.11
CA GLY A 123 -16.99 -28.56 4.82
C GLY A 123 -16.76 -27.37 3.89
N ALA A 124 -16.25 -26.27 4.43
CA ALA A 124 -15.83 -25.11 3.66
C ALA A 124 -14.54 -24.53 4.23
N TRP A 125 -13.71 -23.97 3.35
CA TRP A 125 -12.63 -23.08 3.74
C TRP A 125 -13.19 -21.67 3.92
N VAL A 126 -12.79 -20.98 4.99
CA VAL A 126 -13.14 -19.58 5.24
C VAL A 126 -11.87 -18.75 5.09
N LEU A 127 -11.94 -17.64 4.35
CA LEU A 127 -10.80 -16.72 4.23
C LEU A 127 -10.55 -16.03 5.58
N ALA A 128 -9.30 -16.10 6.03
CA ALA A 128 -8.81 -15.48 7.26
C ALA A 128 -7.43 -14.87 7.00
N TRP A 129 -7.10 -13.85 7.79
CA TRP A 129 -5.79 -13.24 7.90
C TRP A 129 -5.03 -13.87 9.05
N LEU A 130 -3.71 -14.04 8.86
CA LEU A 130 -2.78 -14.40 9.92
C LEU A 130 -1.85 -13.22 10.11
N TRP A 131 -1.84 -12.66 11.31
CA TRP A 131 -0.90 -11.62 11.68
C TRP A 131 0.50 -12.20 11.76
N ILE A 132 1.44 -11.54 11.08
CA ILE A 132 2.87 -11.84 11.15
C ILE A 132 3.56 -10.55 11.56
N SER A 133 4.13 -10.53 12.75
CA SER A 133 4.93 -9.40 13.22
C SER A 133 6.18 -9.22 12.35
N ASP A 134 6.70 -8.00 12.30
CA ASP A 134 7.96 -7.67 11.63
C ASP A 134 9.12 -8.56 12.10
N ALA A 135 9.18 -8.84 13.41
CA ALA A 135 10.17 -9.74 13.98
C ALA A 135 10.07 -11.17 13.41
N GLN A 136 8.87 -11.71 13.23
CA GLN A 136 8.66 -13.03 12.62
C GLN A 136 8.97 -13.02 11.12
N ALA A 137 8.70 -11.92 10.42
CA ALA A 137 9.03 -11.74 9.02
C ALA A 137 10.54 -11.47 8.77
N GLY A 138 11.30 -11.22 9.83
CA GLY A 138 12.70 -10.79 9.72
C GLY A 138 12.86 -9.38 9.15
N VAL A 139 11.80 -8.56 9.25
CA VAL A 139 11.84 -7.12 8.97
C VAL A 139 12.54 -6.44 10.15
N LEU A 140 13.50 -5.57 9.84
CA LEU A 140 14.26 -4.83 10.84
C LEU A 140 13.37 -3.72 11.42
N SER A 141 13.51 -3.46 12.72
CA SER A 141 13.03 -2.20 13.30
C SER A 141 13.76 -1.01 12.66
N HIS A 142 13.21 0.19 12.79
CA HIS A 142 13.82 1.40 12.23
C HIS A 142 15.22 1.63 12.81
N SER A 143 15.39 1.48 14.13
CA SER A 143 16.66 1.59 14.83
C SER A 143 17.68 0.58 14.30
N ALA A 144 17.35 -0.71 14.25
CA ALA A 144 18.24 -1.76 13.75
C ALA A 144 18.61 -1.59 12.26
N MET A 145 17.66 -1.10 11.45
CA MET A 145 17.92 -0.73 10.07
C MET A 145 18.92 0.43 9.98
N LEU A 146 18.76 1.47 10.79
CA LEU A 146 19.65 2.62 10.82
C LEU A 146 21.04 2.28 11.38
N GLU A 147 21.16 1.34 12.32
CA GLU A 147 22.44 0.80 12.78
C GLU A 147 23.22 0.12 11.63
N GLU A 148 22.54 -0.68 10.80
CA GLU A 148 23.15 -1.29 9.61
C GLU A 148 23.61 -0.24 8.60
N VAL A 149 22.83 0.84 8.42
CA VAL A 149 23.21 2.00 7.60
C VAL A 149 24.46 2.67 8.17
N LEU A 150 24.47 2.98 9.46
CA LEU A 150 25.59 3.62 10.16
C LEU A 150 26.87 2.80 10.04
N LEU A 151 26.80 1.49 10.30
CA LEU A 151 27.94 0.58 10.20
C LEU A 151 28.59 0.62 8.81
N HIS A 152 27.77 0.54 7.76
CA HIS A 152 28.27 0.57 6.38
C HIS A 152 28.73 1.96 5.97
N ALA A 153 28.07 3.03 6.41
CA ALA A 153 28.48 4.41 6.15
C ALA A 153 29.85 4.70 6.79
N ARG A 154 30.09 4.30 8.05
CA ARG A 154 31.40 4.43 8.70
C ARG A 154 32.49 3.66 7.97
N LYS A 155 32.18 2.44 7.48
CA LYS A 155 33.12 1.66 6.67
C LYS A 155 33.46 2.37 5.35
N ALA A 156 32.47 2.98 4.70
CA ALA A 156 32.68 3.79 3.50
C ALA A 156 33.61 4.98 3.80
N LEU A 157 33.34 5.73 4.88
CA LEU A 157 34.12 6.90 5.29
C LEU A 157 35.58 6.56 5.59
N ALA A 158 35.82 5.45 6.30
CA ALA A 158 37.18 4.97 6.58
C ALA A 158 37.99 4.65 5.31
N CYS A 159 37.31 4.37 4.20
CA CYS A 159 37.91 4.02 2.90
C CYS A 159 37.72 5.12 1.84
N ALA A 160 37.14 6.28 2.19
CA ALA A 160 36.68 7.29 1.25
C ALA A 160 37.84 8.11 0.66
N HIS A 161 38.59 7.50 -0.26
CA HIS A 161 39.57 8.20 -1.09
C HIS A 161 38.83 8.92 -2.24
N GLY A 162 38.34 10.14 -2.01
CA GLY A 162 37.72 10.93 -3.09
C GLY A 162 36.74 12.03 -2.67
N LEU A 163 36.33 12.09 -1.40
CA LEU A 163 35.58 13.22 -0.87
C LEU A 163 36.54 14.39 -0.60
N ASP A 164 36.06 15.63 -0.81
CA ASP A 164 36.75 16.78 -0.26
C ASP A 164 36.68 16.75 1.28
N VAL A 165 37.66 17.42 1.91
CA VAL A 165 37.85 17.35 3.38
C VAL A 165 36.63 17.85 4.15
N GLU A 166 35.96 18.90 3.66
CA GLU A 166 34.80 19.48 4.32
C GLU A 166 33.59 18.55 4.23
N THR A 167 33.34 17.96 3.04
CA THR A 167 32.29 16.96 2.89
C THR A 167 32.57 15.73 3.74
N ALA A 168 33.80 15.20 3.74
CA ALA A 168 34.16 14.04 4.55
C ALA A 168 33.86 14.29 6.04
N ARG A 169 34.29 15.45 6.56
CA ARG A 169 34.04 15.85 7.94
C ARG A 169 32.57 16.04 8.27
N LEU A 170 31.78 16.63 7.36
CA LEU A 170 30.33 16.73 7.55
C LEU A 170 29.68 15.33 7.64
N ARG A 171 30.11 14.37 6.83
CA ARG A 171 29.58 12.99 6.88
C ARG A 171 30.02 12.24 8.14
N GLU A 172 31.23 12.49 8.64
CA GLU A 172 31.66 11.98 9.94
C GLU A 172 30.78 12.53 11.06
N ASN A 173 30.57 13.85 11.11
CA ASN A 173 29.68 14.48 12.10
C ASN A 173 28.24 13.95 12.02
N GLN A 174 27.72 13.69 10.82
CA GLN A 174 26.40 13.06 10.65
C GLN A 174 26.37 11.61 11.12
N ALA A 175 27.45 10.85 10.93
CA ALA A 175 27.54 9.48 11.45
C ALA A 175 27.59 9.48 12.99
N ASP A 176 28.34 10.40 13.58
CA ASP A 176 28.42 10.58 15.04
C ASP A 176 27.06 11.00 15.61
N TRP A 177 26.38 11.96 14.98
CA TRP A 177 25.01 12.34 15.33
C TRP A 177 24.05 11.14 15.29
N LEU A 178 24.11 10.30 14.24
CA LEU A 178 23.24 9.14 14.12
C LEU A 178 23.54 8.11 15.22
N GLU A 179 24.80 7.94 15.61
CA GLU A 179 25.18 7.09 16.74
C GLU A 179 24.59 7.61 18.05
N ASP A 180 24.65 8.93 18.30
CA ASP A 180 24.06 9.54 19.49
C ASP A 180 22.53 9.43 19.48
N LEU A 181 21.89 9.62 18.32
CA LEU A 181 20.46 9.44 18.15
C LEU A 181 20.05 8.01 18.52
N LEU A 182 20.72 7.01 17.96
CA LEU A 182 20.38 5.61 18.20
C LEU A 182 20.71 5.18 19.63
N SER A 183 21.77 5.73 20.23
CA SER A 183 22.14 5.41 21.61
C SER A 183 21.15 5.94 22.65
N ASN A 184 20.51 7.08 22.36
CA ASN A 184 19.65 7.77 23.32
C ASN A 184 18.14 7.69 22.99
N TYR A 185 17.79 7.44 21.73
CA TYR A 185 16.42 7.57 21.22
C TYR A 185 16.01 6.44 20.25
N ALA A 186 16.58 5.24 20.37
CA ALA A 186 16.22 4.11 19.50
C ALA A 186 14.73 3.77 19.57
N ASP A 187 14.15 3.74 20.77
CA ASP A 187 12.73 3.42 20.98
C ASP A 187 11.83 4.49 20.32
N GLU A 188 12.15 5.77 20.45
CA GLU A 188 11.42 6.87 19.82
C GLU A 188 11.52 6.84 18.29
N VAL A 189 12.65 6.38 17.74
CA VAL A 189 12.82 6.19 16.30
C VAL A 189 11.98 5.01 15.80
N ASP A 190 11.90 3.92 16.56
CA ASP A 190 11.03 2.79 16.24
C ASP A 190 9.54 3.19 16.31
N ASP A 191 9.17 4.01 17.29
CA ASP A 191 7.81 4.51 17.50
C ASP A 191 7.49 5.81 16.74
N ILE A 192 8.31 6.21 15.76
CA ILE A 192 8.18 7.52 15.07
C ILE A 192 6.81 7.71 14.40
N ALA A 193 6.14 6.64 13.99
CA ALA A 193 4.80 6.70 13.39
C ALA A 193 3.72 7.19 14.37
N SER A 194 3.96 7.02 15.67
CA SER A 194 3.08 7.49 16.75
C SER A 194 3.43 8.92 17.20
N ALA A 195 4.57 9.47 16.76
CA ALA A 195 5.03 10.78 17.15
C ALA A 195 4.09 11.89 16.63
N ARG A 196 3.83 12.88 17.47
CA ARG A 196 3.06 14.08 17.14
C ARG A 196 3.93 15.30 17.37
N PRO A 197 4.77 15.69 16.38
CA PRO A 197 5.67 16.81 16.57
C PRO A 197 4.90 18.11 16.79
N GLU A 198 5.39 18.94 17.72
CA GLU A 198 4.82 20.27 18.01
C GLU A 198 5.48 21.38 17.17
N SER A 199 6.57 21.07 16.49
CA SER A 199 7.34 21.99 15.66
C SER A 199 7.21 21.68 14.18
N GLU A 200 7.51 22.67 13.33
CA GLU A 200 7.68 22.47 11.90
C GLU A 200 8.98 21.69 11.62
N PRO A 201 9.01 20.83 10.58
CA PRO A 201 10.23 20.16 10.14
C PRO A 201 11.34 21.17 9.82
N GLY A 202 12.57 20.90 10.27
CA GLY A 202 13.68 21.82 10.05
C GLY A 202 15.06 21.22 10.32
N ALA A 203 16.08 22.00 9.99
CA ALA A 203 17.46 21.66 10.31
C ALA A 203 17.69 21.76 11.82
N ILE A 204 18.47 20.83 12.35
CA ILE A 204 18.95 20.85 13.73
C ILE A 204 20.32 21.50 13.80
N LEU A 205 20.62 22.12 14.95
CA LEU A 205 21.96 22.52 15.34
C LEU A 205 22.54 21.44 16.24
N TRP A 206 23.52 20.69 15.74
CA TRP A 206 24.24 19.66 16.49
C TRP A 206 25.64 20.16 16.85
N VAL A 207 26.15 19.79 18.02
CA VAL A 207 27.48 20.20 18.48
C VAL A 207 28.42 19.00 18.38
N ASP A 208 29.48 19.11 17.59
CA ASP A 208 30.44 18.01 17.42
C ASP A 208 31.32 17.78 18.65
N GLY A 209 32.08 16.68 18.67
CA GLY A 209 32.98 16.34 19.79
C GLY A 209 34.10 17.37 20.06
N GLU A 210 34.31 18.34 19.16
CA GLU A 210 35.22 19.48 19.35
C GLU A 210 34.49 20.75 19.84
N GLY A 211 33.18 20.69 20.06
CA GLY A 211 32.36 21.81 20.52
C GLY A 211 31.94 22.76 19.39
N ARG A 212 31.92 22.31 18.14
CA ARG A 212 31.55 23.14 16.98
C ARG A 212 30.15 22.85 16.51
N ASP A 213 29.45 23.92 16.18
CA ASP A 213 28.10 23.88 15.62
C ASP A 213 28.08 23.32 14.19
N VAL A 214 27.19 22.35 13.96
CA VAL A 214 26.93 21.70 12.67
C VAL A 214 25.44 21.76 12.39
N LEU A 215 25.05 22.32 11.25
CA LEU A 215 23.65 22.50 10.87
C LEU A 215 23.27 21.57 9.72
N PHE A 216 22.26 20.73 9.90
CA PHE A 216 21.71 19.87 8.85
C PHE A 216 20.28 19.41 9.16
N ALA A 217 19.53 19.02 8.12
CA ALA A 217 18.27 18.30 8.31
C ALA A 217 18.57 16.81 8.60
N PRO A 218 18.03 16.22 9.68
CA PRO A 218 18.19 14.81 10.02
C PRO A 218 17.88 13.85 8.86
N SER A 219 16.76 14.06 8.16
CA SER A 219 16.34 13.24 7.03
C SER A 219 17.33 13.28 5.87
N ASP A 220 17.85 14.46 5.54
CA ASP A 220 18.91 14.62 4.53
C ASP A 220 20.21 13.94 4.98
N ALA A 221 20.59 14.06 6.26
CA ALA A 221 21.76 13.38 6.80
C ALA A 221 21.64 11.85 6.64
N LEU A 222 20.48 11.28 6.96
CA LEU A 222 20.19 9.86 6.76
C LEU A 222 20.32 9.45 5.29
N LEU A 223 19.76 10.21 4.35
CA LEU A 223 19.87 9.91 2.92
C LEU A 223 21.32 9.95 2.42
N HIS A 224 22.12 10.88 2.91
CA HIS A 224 23.54 10.95 2.56
C HIS A 224 24.34 9.78 3.13
N LEU A 225 24.09 9.41 4.39
CA LEU A 225 24.71 8.24 5.02
C LEU A 225 24.28 6.95 4.32
N LEU A 226 23.02 6.83 3.93
CA LEU A 226 22.51 5.71 3.14
C LEU A 226 23.21 5.58 1.80
N ALA A 227 23.45 6.70 1.10
CA ALA A 227 24.19 6.69 -0.16
C ALA A 227 25.63 6.17 0.02
N LEU A 228 26.30 6.56 1.11
CA LEU A 228 27.62 6.02 1.47
C LEU A 228 27.57 4.54 1.84
N ALA A 229 26.58 4.14 2.64
CA ALA A 229 26.37 2.75 3.04
C ALA A 229 26.18 1.83 1.83
N ARG A 230 25.41 2.28 0.82
CA ARG A 230 25.26 1.58 -0.47
C ARG A 230 26.58 1.40 -1.20
N GLN A 231 27.45 2.42 -1.22
CA GLN A 231 28.78 2.30 -1.82
C GLN A 231 29.66 1.28 -1.09
N ALA A 232 29.46 1.09 0.21
CA ALA A 232 30.13 0.07 1.01
C ALA A 232 29.46 -1.33 0.96
N GLY A 233 28.42 -1.50 0.13
CA GLY A 233 27.75 -2.78 -0.09
C GLY A 233 26.62 -3.10 0.88
N LEU A 234 25.95 -2.08 1.46
CA LEU A 234 24.71 -2.27 2.21
C LEU A 234 23.69 -3.02 1.34
N ARG A 235 23.02 -4.02 1.93
CA ARG A 235 22.03 -4.86 1.24
C ARG A 235 20.67 -4.19 1.15
N ASP A 236 19.91 -4.56 0.12
CA ASP A 236 18.55 -4.02 -0.13
C ASP A 236 17.58 -4.24 1.04
N ARG A 237 17.77 -5.32 1.82
CA ARG A 237 16.99 -5.61 3.04
C ARG A 237 16.98 -4.47 4.07
N ALA A 238 17.98 -3.61 4.06
CA ALA A 238 18.08 -2.44 4.94
C ALA A 238 18.02 -1.14 4.15
N ALA A 239 18.53 -1.14 2.91
CA ALA A 239 18.54 0.06 2.08
C ALA A 239 17.14 0.50 1.63
N GLU A 240 16.30 -0.41 1.12
CA GLU A 240 14.95 -0.05 0.66
C GLU A 240 14.02 0.37 1.81
N PRO A 241 14.01 -0.33 2.97
CA PRO A 241 13.28 0.15 4.13
C PRO A 241 13.76 1.53 4.60
N CYS A 242 15.06 1.83 4.52
CA CYS A 242 15.57 3.14 4.93
C CYS A 242 15.09 4.27 4.00
N GLU A 243 15.03 4.03 2.69
CA GLU A 243 14.43 5.01 1.76
C GLU A 243 12.95 5.23 2.04
N ARG A 244 12.22 4.14 2.32
CA ARG A 244 10.80 4.23 2.67
C ARG A 244 10.60 4.97 3.98
N PHE A 245 11.42 4.69 4.99
CA PHE A 245 11.43 5.40 6.27
C PHE A 245 11.65 6.90 6.05
N CYS A 246 12.66 7.30 5.29
CA CYS A 246 12.89 8.72 5.00
C CYS A 246 11.72 9.35 4.23
N ALA A 247 11.11 8.63 3.28
CA ALA A 247 9.96 9.12 2.52
C ALA A 247 8.69 9.27 3.37
N GLN A 248 8.47 8.39 4.34
CA GLN A 248 7.26 8.36 5.17
C GLN A 248 7.39 9.20 6.45
N HIS A 249 8.58 9.20 7.06
CA HIS A 249 8.82 9.72 8.40
C HIS A 249 9.91 10.79 8.45
N GLY A 250 10.58 11.12 7.34
CA GLY A 250 11.66 12.11 7.30
C GLY A 250 11.23 13.48 7.85
N SER A 251 10.08 14.00 7.43
CA SER A 251 9.56 15.27 7.96
C SER A 251 9.21 15.19 9.45
N THR A 252 8.70 14.05 9.92
CA THR A 252 8.39 13.83 11.33
C THR A 252 9.67 13.80 12.16
N LEU A 253 10.69 13.08 11.68
CA LEU A 253 12.01 13.02 12.31
C LEU A 253 12.62 14.43 12.43
N ASP A 254 12.64 15.19 11.34
CA ASP A 254 13.15 16.56 11.33
C ASP A 254 12.41 17.44 12.34
N ALA A 255 11.09 17.31 12.42
CA ALA A 255 10.26 18.10 13.33
C ALA A 255 10.44 17.73 14.81
N VAL A 256 10.56 16.43 15.11
CA VAL A 256 10.80 15.93 16.48
C VAL A 256 12.16 16.42 16.98
N LEU A 257 13.19 16.31 16.13
CA LEU A 257 14.56 16.59 16.53
C LEU A 257 14.92 18.07 16.58
N VAL A 258 14.12 18.96 16.00
CA VAL A 258 14.26 20.41 16.23
C VAL A 258 14.06 20.79 17.71
N VAL A 259 13.28 19.99 18.45
CA VAL A 259 12.96 20.24 19.87
C VAL A 259 13.94 19.51 20.81
N VAL A 260 14.57 18.43 20.33
CA VAL A 260 15.45 17.57 21.12
C VAL A 260 16.91 17.97 20.88
N GLN A 261 17.58 18.48 21.93
CA GLN A 261 19.03 18.66 21.86
C GLN A 261 19.71 17.30 22.01
N ILE A 262 20.24 16.78 20.92
CA ILE A 262 21.14 15.63 20.91
C ILE A 262 22.56 16.19 21.04
N GLY A 263 23.24 15.91 22.15
CA GLY A 263 24.60 16.36 22.45
C GLY A 263 25.04 16.07 23.88
#